data_AF-A0A183UXT1-F1
#
_entry.id   AF-A0A183UXT1-F1
#
_cell.length_a   1.000
_cell.length_b   1.000
_cell.length_c   1.000
_cell.angle_alpha   90.00
_cell.angle_beta   90.00
_cell.angle_gamma   90.00
#
_symmetry.space_group_name_H-M   'P 1'
#
loop_
_entity.id
_entity.type
_entity.pdbx_description
1 polymer ?
#
loop_
_entity_poly.entity_id
_entity_poly.type
_entity_poly.pdbx_seq_one_letter_code
_entity_poly.pdbx_strand_id
1 'polypeptide(L)'
;MSVAAALFWVLFLVRRADAMRVDPQRIAARLRIEQEIEMDKARNRNRRQLVTPKEISISITAPLFSSRLFEYGVDAGDQEVPKSLDVGKKIGLVNPLRFYGENYSTLYLLSNGAIGFDSAARAYKANILPSSTKLIAPFWNRNDLKNGGHVYYREITSGRTLERGQSEIRYQYDMIVKVKSCLLVTWEKMQPLGAAPLPDDVS
;
A
#
# COMPACT_ATOMS: atom_id res chain seq x y z
N MET A 1 -22.82 45.79 -11.67
CA MET A 1 -22.26 44.95 -10.58
C MET A 1 -23.35 43.98 -10.17
N SER A 2 -23.26 42.65 -10.17
CA SER A 2 -22.15 41.72 -10.29
C SER A 2 -22.74 40.36 -10.72
N VAL A 3 -22.71 40.05 -12.02
CA VAL A 3 -22.97 38.68 -12.53
C VAL A 3 -21.65 37.88 -12.59
N ALA A 4 -20.50 38.58 -12.55
CA ALA A 4 -19.17 38.00 -12.58
C ALA A 4 -18.79 37.21 -11.32
N ALA A 5 -19.36 37.53 -10.15
CA ALA A 5 -19.03 36.84 -8.90
C ALA A 5 -19.63 35.42 -8.80
N ALA A 6 -20.79 35.17 -9.41
CA ALA A 6 -21.46 33.86 -9.36
C ALA A 6 -20.79 32.82 -10.26
N LEU A 7 -20.31 33.21 -11.46
CA LEU A 7 -19.57 32.31 -12.34
C LEU A 7 -18.23 31.88 -11.73
N PHE A 8 -17.57 32.74 -10.96
CA PHE A 8 -16.31 32.42 -10.31
C PHE A 8 -16.45 31.30 -9.26
N TRP A 9 -17.59 31.25 -8.58
CA TRP A 9 -17.89 30.20 -7.60
C TRP A 9 -18.27 28.86 -8.25
N VAL A 10 -18.99 28.90 -9.38
CA VAL A 10 -19.34 27.67 -10.12
C VAL A 10 -18.10 27.07 -10.80
N LEU A 11 -17.17 27.89 -11.29
CA LEU A 11 -15.92 27.42 -11.90
C LEU A 11 -14.90 26.89 -10.87
N PHE A 12 -14.98 27.30 -9.60
CA PHE A 12 -14.14 26.75 -8.53
C PHE A 12 -14.66 25.43 -7.94
N LEU A 13 -15.87 25.00 -8.32
CA LEU A 13 -16.46 23.74 -7.90
C LEU A 13 -16.08 22.55 -8.79
N VAL A 14 -15.33 22.77 -9.87
CA VAL A 14 -14.51 21.72 -10.48
C VAL A 14 -13.25 21.58 -9.63
N ARG A 15 -13.43 21.17 -8.36
CA ARG A 15 -12.36 20.56 -7.60
C ARG A 15 -11.87 19.41 -8.46
N ARG A 16 -10.60 19.49 -8.86
CA ARG A 16 -9.86 18.40 -9.50
C ARG A 16 -10.26 17.10 -8.80
N ALA A 17 -11.08 16.31 -9.47
CA ALA A 17 -10.88 14.89 -9.38
C ALA A 17 -9.52 14.67 -10.06
N ASP A 18 -8.44 14.83 -9.32
CA ASP A 18 -7.17 14.19 -9.64
C ASP A 18 -7.39 12.68 -9.43
N ALA A 19 -8.36 12.12 -10.18
CA ALA A 19 -8.42 10.71 -10.44
C ALA A 19 -7.05 10.36 -10.99
N MET A 20 -6.49 9.27 -10.47
CA MET A 20 -5.30 8.63 -11.02
C MET A 20 -5.31 8.81 -12.54
N ARG A 21 -4.20 9.24 -13.15
CA ARG A 21 -4.00 9.01 -14.58
C ARG A 21 -3.94 7.50 -14.75
N VAL A 22 -5.10 6.86 -14.73
CA VAL A 22 -5.24 5.45 -14.98
C VAL A 22 -4.81 5.32 -16.42
N ASP A 23 -3.72 4.59 -16.65
CA ASP A 23 -3.22 4.39 -17.99
C ASP A 23 -4.37 3.85 -18.86
N PRO A 24 -4.83 4.60 -19.87
CA PRO A 24 -5.94 4.19 -20.71
C PRO A 24 -5.66 2.83 -21.38
N GLN A 25 -4.39 2.52 -21.64
CA GLN A 25 -3.99 1.23 -22.20
C GLN A 25 -4.18 0.10 -21.19
N ARG A 26 -3.89 0.34 -19.91
CA ARG A 26 -4.12 -0.64 -18.84
C ARG A 26 -5.61 -0.88 -18.58
N ILE A 27 -6.44 0.17 -18.66
CA ILE A 27 -7.90 0.03 -18.60
C ILE A 27 -8.40 -0.77 -19.81
N ALA A 28 -7.98 -0.39 -21.02
CA ALA A 28 -8.39 -1.07 -22.24
C ALA A 28 -7.98 -2.54 -22.23
N ALA A 29 -6.77 -2.86 -21.77
CA ALA A 29 -6.30 -4.23 -21.61
C ALA A 29 -7.17 -5.01 -20.61
N ARG A 30 -7.50 -4.41 -19.46
CA ARG A 30 -8.37 -5.05 -18.46
C ARG A 30 -9.78 -5.30 -19.00
N LEU A 31 -10.36 -4.32 -19.69
CA LEU A 31 -11.69 -4.44 -20.30
C LEU A 31 -11.72 -5.51 -21.39
N ARG A 32 -10.66 -5.65 -22.20
CA ARG A 32 -10.55 -6.74 -23.19
C ARG A 32 -10.55 -8.11 -22.53
N ILE A 33 -9.75 -8.29 -21.47
CA ILE A 33 -9.69 -9.54 -20.71
C ILE A 33 -11.06 -9.87 -20.09
N GLU A 34 -11.73 -8.87 -19.50
CA GLU A 34 -13.06 -9.07 -18.92
C GLU A 34 -14.12 -9.40 -19.98
N GLN A 35 -14.08 -8.76 -21.14
CA GLN A 35 -14.93 -9.09 -22.29
C GLN A 35 -14.67 -10.50 -22.80
N GLU A 36 -13.42 -10.94 -22.89
CA GLU A 36 -13.05 -12.29 -23.31
C GLU A 36 -13.55 -13.34 -22.30
N ILE A 37 -13.41 -13.08 -20.99
CA ILE A 37 -13.95 -13.93 -19.92
C ILE A 37 -15.49 -14.03 -20.01
N GLU A 38 -16.19 -12.91 -20.25
CA GLU A 38 -17.65 -12.91 -20.37
C GLU A 38 -18.12 -13.61 -21.66
N MET A 39 -17.40 -13.43 -22.78
CA MET A 39 -17.63 -14.16 -24.02
C MET A 39 -17.43 -15.66 -23.84
N ASP A 40 -16.39 -16.07 -23.13
CA ASP A 40 -16.14 -17.47 -22.79
C ASP A 40 -17.22 -18.04 -21.88
N LYS A 41 -17.65 -17.31 -20.84
CA LYS A 41 -18.80 -17.72 -20.00
C LYS A 41 -20.08 -17.87 -20.81
N ALA A 42 -20.32 -16.98 -21.77
CA ALA A 42 -21.49 -17.03 -22.65
C ALA A 42 -21.43 -18.20 -23.63
N ARG A 43 -20.24 -18.53 -24.16
CA ARG A 43 -20.01 -19.69 -25.05
C ARG A 43 -20.05 -21.03 -24.32
N ASN A 44 -19.59 -21.08 -23.07
CA ASN A 44 -19.42 -22.32 -22.30
C ASN A 44 -20.50 -22.54 -21.23
N ARG A 45 -21.77 -22.23 -21.52
CA ARG A 45 -22.90 -22.47 -20.60
C ARG A 45 -23.06 -23.94 -20.14
N ASN A 46 -22.37 -24.90 -20.77
CA ASN A 46 -22.37 -26.33 -20.41
C ASN A 46 -21.07 -26.86 -19.78
N ARG A 47 -20.10 -26.01 -19.45
CA ARG A 47 -18.95 -26.42 -18.62
C ARG A 47 -18.93 -25.59 -17.34
N ARG A 48 -19.75 -25.99 -16.37
CA ARG A 48 -19.57 -25.61 -14.96
C ARG A 48 -18.33 -26.31 -14.41
N GLN A 49 -17.16 -25.95 -14.92
CA GLN A 49 -15.93 -26.07 -14.17
C GLN A 49 -15.51 -24.64 -13.98
N LEU A 50 -15.71 -24.12 -12.77
CA LEU A 50 -15.08 -22.86 -12.38
C LEU A 50 -13.62 -23.00 -12.79
N VAL A 51 -13.19 -22.17 -13.74
CA VAL A 51 -11.77 -21.87 -13.86
C VAL A 51 -11.46 -21.18 -12.55
N THR A 52 -11.06 -21.95 -11.54
CA THR A 52 -10.37 -21.42 -10.39
C THR A 52 -9.27 -20.55 -10.99
N PRO A 53 -9.20 -19.24 -10.64
CA PRO A 53 -8.02 -18.46 -11.00
C PRO A 53 -6.85 -19.35 -10.63
N LYS A 54 -5.85 -19.49 -11.51
CA LYS A 54 -4.59 -20.16 -11.14
C LYS A 54 -4.22 -19.57 -9.79
N GLU A 55 -4.46 -20.35 -8.75
CA GLU A 55 -4.12 -19.97 -7.40
C GLU A 55 -2.62 -19.81 -7.53
N ILE A 56 -2.13 -18.59 -7.38
CA ILE A 56 -0.69 -18.40 -7.23
C ILE A 56 -0.45 -19.08 -5.88
N SER A 57 -0.17 -20.38 -5.92
CA SER A 57 0.23 -21.16 -4.78
C SER A 57 1.59 -20.60 -4.41
N ILE A 58 1.59 -19.60 -3.56
CA ILE A 58 2.79 -19.17 -2.86
C ILE A 58 3.07 -20.35 -1.93
N SER A 59 3.85 -21.32 -2.39
CA SER A 59 4.36 -22.37 -1.53
C SER A 59 5.23 -21.69 -0.48
N ILE A 60 4.66 -21.51 0.73
CA ILE A 60 5.35 -20.91 1.87
C ILE A 60 6.33 -21.97 2.39
N THR A 61 7.49 -22.03 1.75
CA THR A 61 8.67 -22.69 2.32
C THR A 61 9.66 -21.56 2.61
N ALA A 62 9.70 -21.08 3.86
CA ALA A 62 10.80 -20.23 4.30
C ALA A 62 12.10 -21.06 4.24
N PRO A 63 13.22 -20.54 3.70
CA PRO A 63 13.74 -19.19 3.91
C PRO A 63 14.09 -18.44 2.59
N LEU A 64 13.27 -18.58 1.54
CA LEU A 64 13.52 -17.86 0.27
C LEU A 64 13.04 -16.40 0.25
N PHE A 65 12.33 -15.94 1.29
CA PHE A 65 11.82 -14.57 1.36
C PHE A 65 12.77 -13.59 2.03
N SER A 66 13.52 -13.95 3.08
CA SER A 66 14.40 -12.97 3.76
C SER A 66 15.49 -12.44 2.83
N SER A 67 16.05 -13.29 1.95
CA SER A 67 17.03 -12.89 0.94
C SER A 67 16.46 -11.97 -0.15
N ARG A 68 15.13 -11.92 -0.29
CA ARG A 68 14.42 -11.00 -1.20
C ARG A 68 13.88 -9.76 -0.49
N LEU A 69 13.84 -9.71 0.84
CA LEU A 69 13.45 -8.48 1.52
C LEU A 69 14.56 -7.42 1.36
N PHE A 70 14.20 -6.16 1.55
CA PHE A 70 15.19 -5.14 1.81
C PHE A 70 15.69 -5.34 3.24
N GLU A 71 16.98 -5.07 3.50
CA GLU A 71 17.51 -5.06 4.86
C GLU A 71 16.71 -4.05 5.71
N TYR A 72 16.25 -4.51 6.87
CA TYR A 72 15.39 -3.74 7.76
C TYR A 72 15.81 -3.93 9.22
N GLY A 73 15.23 -3.11 10.10
CA GLY A 73 15.46 -3.15 11.54
C GLY A 73 16.50 -2.13 11.99
N VAL A 74 16.72 -2.08 13.30
CA VAL A 74 17.59 -1.07 13.93
C VAL A 74 19.02 -1.18 13.43
N ASP A 75 19.54 -2.40 13.25
CA ASP A 75 20.90 -2.65 12.75
C ASP A 75 21.07 -2.21 11.29
N ALA A 76 19.98 -2.20 10.52
CA ALA A 76 19.98 -1.64 9.17
C ALA A 76 19.85 -0.10 9.19
N GLY A 77 19.64 0.53 10.35
CA GLY A 77 19.45 1.97 10.50
C GLY A 77 18.00 2.44 10.39
N ASP A 78 17.02 1.54 10.55
CA ASP A 78 15.61 1.92 10.58
C ASP A 78 15.21 2.52 11.94
N GLN A 79 14.23 3.42 11.90
CA GLN A 79 13.55 3.92 13.09
C GLN A 79 12.40 2.98 13.47
N GLU A 80 12.05 2.94 14.75
CA GLU A 80 10.91 2.15 15.23
C GLU A 80 9.73 3.05 15.64
N VAL A 81 8.52 2.59 15.36
CA VAL A 81 7.28 3.19 15.88
C VAL A 81 7.16 2.87 17.39
N PRO A 82 6.63 3.79 18.23
CA PRO A 82 6.49 3.54 19.66
C PRO A 82 5.70 2.26 19.99
N LYS A 83 6.14 1.52 21.01
CA LYS A 83 5.43 0.35 21.54
C LYS A 83 4.15 0.76 22.28
N SER A 84 3.07 0.93 21.53
CA SER A 84 1.75 1.32 22.03
C SER A 84 0.63 0.64 21.25
N LEU A 85 -0.54 0.58 21.87
CA LEU A 85 -1.78 0.22 21.18
C LEU A 85 -2.18 1.34 20.21
N ASP A 86 -2.65 0.95 19.02
CA ASP A 86 -3.28 1.82 18.01
C ASP A 86 -2.47 3.10 17.69
N VAL A 87 -1.15 2.98 17.59
CA VAL A 87 -0.26 4.12 17.27
C VAL A 87 -0.24 4.42 15.78
N GLY A 88 -0.46 5.68 15.43
CA GLY A 88 -0.27 6.24 14.09
C GLY A 88 0.87 7.26 14.09
N LYS A 89 2.10 6.80 13.83
CA LYS A 89 3.30 7.66 13.82
C LYS A 89 3.30 8.55 12.59
N LYS A 90 3.19 9.86 12.80
CA LYS A 90 3.36 10.87 11.75
C LYS A 90 4.84 10.96 11.36
N ILE A 91 5.13 10.86 10.07
CA ILE A 91 6.48 11.01 9.50
C ILE A 91 6.47 12.09 8.41
N GLY A 92 7.54 12.87 8.32
CA GLY A 92 7.78 13.76 7.18
C GLY A 92 8.61 13.05 6.12
N LEU A 93 8.35 13.34 4.85
CA LEU A 93 9.12 12.81 3.72
C LEU A 93 10.05 13.88 3.14
N VAL A 94 11.25 13.48 2.74
CA VAL A 94 12.19 14.31 1.99
C VAL A 94 11.65 14.57 0.59
N ASN A 95 11.13 13.53 -0.07
CA ASN A 95 10.47 13.66 -1.37
C ASN A 95 8.97 13.33 -1.21
N PRO A 96 8.05 14.22 -1.65
CA PRO A 96 6.62 13.95 -1.56
C PRO A 96 6.21 12.68 -2.32
N LEU A 97 5.40 11.85 -1.67
CA LEU A 97 4.81 10.66 -2.29
C LEU A 97 3.50 11.04 -2.98
N ARG A 98 3.32 10.59 -4.23
CA ARG A 98 2.07 10.82 -4.96
C ARG A 98 1.12 9.63 -4.83
N PHE A 99 -0.10 9.86 -4.35
CA PHE A 99 -1.11 8.82 -4.16
C PHE A 99 -2.52 9.36 -4.43
N TYR A 100 -3.32 8.65 -5.23
CA TYR A 100 -4.60 9.15 -5.76
C TYR A 100 -4.51 10.59 -6.30
N GLY A 101 -3.50 10.84 -7.14
CA GLY A 101 -3.31 12.12 -7.82
C GLY A 101 -2.73 13.26 -6.99
N GLU A 102 -2.83 13.18 -5.67
CA GLU A 102 -2.35 14.16 -4.69
C GLU A 102 -0.91 13.89 -4.23
N ASN A 103 -0.19 14.94 -3.84
CA ASN A 103 1.16 14.85 -3.27
C ASN A 103 1.11 14.94 -1.74
N TYR A 104 1.82 14.04 -1.06
CA TYR A 104 1.90 13.99 0.40
C TYR A 104 3.35 14.10 0.86
N SER A 105 3.67 15.16 1.59
CA SER A 105 4.96 15.33 2.27
C SER A 105 4.97 14.72 3.68
N THR A 106 3.87 14.10 4.08
CA THR A 106 3.70 13.50 5.40
C THR A 106 2.81 12.28 5.29
N LEU A 107 3.16 11.22 6.01
CA LEU A 107 2.38 10.00 6.12
C LEU A 107 2.18 9.62 7.59
N TYR A 108 1.26 8.69 7.83
CA TYR A 108 1.03 8.05 9.12
C TYR A 108 1.36 6.57 9.00
N LEU A 109 2.32 6.09 9.78
CA LEU A 109 2.63 4.66 9.89
C LEU A 109 1.82 4.08 11.05
N LEU A 110 0.92 3.14 10.75
CA LEU A 110 0.05 2.56 11.74
C LEU A 110 0.63 1.22 12.22
N SER A 111 0.62 1.00 13.54
CA SER A 111 0.86 -0.34 14.12
C SER A 111 -0.14 -1.38 13.61
N ASN A 112 -1.27 -0.93 13.11
CA ASN A 112 -2.34 -1.76 12.57
C ASN A 112 -2.07 -2.32 11.17
N GLY A 113 -0.84 -2.23 10.64
CA GLY A 113 -0.50 -2.82 9.33
C GLY A 113 -0.88 -1.95 8.13
N ALA A 114 -0.80 -0.62 8.28
CA ALA A 114 -1.16 0.30 7.21
C ALA A 114 -0.36 1.61 7.19
N ILE A 115 -0.36 2.26 6.02
CA ILE A 115 0.16 3.60 5.78
C ILE A 115 -1.02 4.51 5.43
N GLY A 116 -1.28 5.50 6.28
CA GLY A 116 -2.29 6.52 6.09
C GLY A 116 -1.72 7.78 5.45
N PHE A 117 -2.48 8.39 4.55
CA PHE A 117 -2.06 9.59 3.82
C PHE A 117 -2.65 10.89 4.38
N ASP A 118 -3.70 10.78 5.18
CA ASP A 118 -4.37 11.92 5.81
C ASP A 118 -4.56 11.71 7.32
N SER A 119 -4.92 12.79 8.01
CA SER A 119 -5.15 12.74 9.46
C SER A 119 -6.35 11.87 9.87
N ALA A 120 -7.30 11.61 8.98
CA ALA A 120 -8.47 10.76 9.25
C ALA A 120 -8.11 9.27 9.18
N ALA A 121 -7.03 8.93 8.46
CA ALA A 121 -6.46 7.60 8.32
C ALA A 121 -5.48 7.22 9.45
N ARG A 122 -5.23 8.09 10.44
CA ARG A 122 -4.18 7.88 11.46
C ARG A 122 -4.54 6.89 12.58
N ALA A 123 -5.79 6.45 12.65
CA ALA A 123 -6.32 5.64 13.74
C ALA A 123 -7.04 4.40 13.23
N TYR A 124 -6.99 3.32 14.02
CA TYR A 124 -7.68 2.09 13.70
C TYR A 124 -9.20 2.27 13.66
N LYS A 125 -9.82 1.68 12.65
CA LYS A 125 -11.28 1.55 12.50
C LYS A 125 -11.58 0.15 11.97
N ALA A 126 -12.42 -0.58 12.69
CA ALA A 126 -12.94 -1.85 12.20
C ALA A 126 -13.75 -1.61 10.92
N ASN A 127 -13.67 -2.54 9.96
CA ASN A 127 -14.45 -2.50 8.71
C ASN A 127 -14.27 -1.20 7.91
N ILE A 128 -13.05 -0.63 7.89
CA ILE A 128 -12.75 0.62 7.16
C ILE A 128 -12.85 0.47 5.63
N LEU A 129 -12.96 -0.75 5.11
CA LEU A 129 -13.07 -1.04 3.69
C LEU A 129 -14.47 -1.57 3.34
N PRO A 130 -15.10 -1.09 2.25
CA PRO A 130 -14.63 -0.01 1.37
C PRO A 130 -14.85 1.39 2.00
N SER A 131 -13.87 2.30 1.91
CA SER A 131 -14.06 3.72 2.24
C SER A 131 -13.24 4.65 1.35
N SER A 132 -13.53 5.95 1.43
CA SER A 132 -12.75 7.02 0.78
C SER A 132 -11.45 7.36 1.51
N THR A 133 -11.13 6.65 2.61
CA THR A 133 -9.90 6.84 3.37
C THR A 133 -8.70 6.46 2.51
N LYS A 134 -7.73 7.36 2.38
CA LYS A 134 -6.52 7.11 1.61
C LYS A 134 -5.54 6.31 2.45
N LEU A 135 -5.49 5.01 2.19
CA LEU A 135 -4.80 4.02 3.01
C LEU A 135 -4.16 2.94 2.13
N ILE A 136 -2.92 2.57 2.42
CA ILE A 136 -2.29 1.32 1.92
C ILE A 136 -2.26 0.36 3.11
N ALA A 137 -3.04 -0.72 3.07
CA ALA A 137 -3.30 -1.56 4.24
C ALA A 137 -3.09 -3.07 3.98
N PRO A 138 -1.86 -3.50 3.66
CA PRO A 138 -1.57 -4.91 3.34
C PRO A 138 -1.78 -5.86 4.53
N PHE A 139 -1.67 -5.36 5.77
CA PHE A 139 -1.75 -6.17 6.99
C PHE A 139 -2.77 -5.61 7.99
N TRP A 140 -3.89 -5.04 7.50
CA TRP A 140 -4.86 -4.34 8.34
C TRP A 140 -5.43 -5.23 9.45
N ASN A 141 -5.00 -4.97 10.68
CA ASN A 141 -5.48 -5.69 11.85
C ASN A 141 -5.34 -4.82 13.11
N ARG A 142 -6.11 -5.13 14.14
CA ARG A 142 -5.90 -4.50 15.44
C ARG A 142 -4.76 -5.20 16.17
N ASN A 143 -3.59 -4.59 16.18
CA ASN A 143 -2.39 -5.12 16.82
C ASN A 143 -2.04 -4.32 18.09
N ASP A 144 -1.46 -4.99 19.09
CA ASP A 144 -0.95 -4.35 20.30
C ASP A 144 0.58 -4.51 20.41
N LEU A 145 1.32 -3.46 20.06
CA LEU A 145 2.78 -3.47 20.10
C LEU A 145 3.36 -3.59 21.52
N LYS A 146 2.55 -3.41 22.57
CA LYS A 146 2.99 -3.66 23.95
C LYS A 146 3.16 -5.16 24.24
N ASN A 147 2.44 -6.01 23.51
CA ASN A 147 2.45 -7.46 23.70
C ASN A 147 3.37 -8.19 22.73
N GLY A 148 3.98 -7.48 21.78
CA GLY A 148 4.89 -8.05 20.80
C GLY A 148 4.78 -7.36 19.43
N GLY A 149 5.74 -7.69 18.57
CA GLY A 149 5.82 -7.17 17.21
C GLY A 149 6.43 -5.78 17.11
N HIS A 150 6.99 -5.48 15.94
CA HIS A 150 7.79 -4.28 15.68
C HIS A 150 7.33 -3.64 14.37
N VAL A 151 7.40 -2.30 14.33
CA VAL A 151 7.18 -1.56 13.09
C VAL A 151 8.37 -0.67 12.82
N TYR A 152 9.17 -1.07 11.84
CA TYR A 152 10.37 -0.36 11.43
C TYR A 152 10.11 0.46 10.18
N TYR A 153 10.82 1.58 10.05
CA TYR A 153 10.73 2.43 8.87
C TYR A 153 11.99 3.23 8.60
N ARG A 154 12.23 3.49 7.32
CA ARG A 154 13.27 4.39 6.85
C ARG A 154 12.92 4.95 5.48
N GLU A 155 13.13 6.25 5.31
CA GLU A 155 13.15 6.85 3.98
C GLU A 155 14.58 6.79 3.44
N ILE A 156 14.72 6.27 2.23
CA ILE A 156 15.99 6.09 1.52
C ILE A 156 15.95 6.99 0.29
N THR A 157 16.96 7.84 0.11
CA THR A 157 17.02 8.82 -0.99
C THR A 157 18.19 8.59 -1.95
N SER A 158 19.01 7.57 -1.72
CA SER A 158 20.15 7.22 -2.56
C SER A 158 20.60 5.78 -2.34
N GLY A 159 21.38 5.25 -3.29
CA GLY A 159 22.06 3.95 -3.17
C GLY A 159 21.28 2.79 -3.79
N ARG A 160 21.82 1.57 -3.58
CA ARG A 160 21.41 0.32 -4.25
C ARG A 160 19.92 -0.01 -4.09
N THR A 161 19.29 0.40 -2.98
CA THR A 161 17.86 0.19 -2.76
C THR A 161 17.00 0.88 -3.82
N LEU A 162 17.38 2.09 -4.25
CA LEU A 162 16.63 2.81 -5.30
C LEU A 162 16.85 2.16 -6.68
N GLU A 163 18.08 1.73 -6.98
CA GLU A 163 18.42 1.02 -8.23
C GLU A 163 17.65 -0.30 -8.36
N ARG A 164 17.57 -1.05 -7.25
CA ARG A 164 16.74 -2.25 -7.15
C ARG A 164 15.27 -1.92 -7.36
N GLY A 165 14.72 -0.92 -6.69
CA GLY A 165 13.33 -0.49 -6.86
C GLY A 165 13.01 -0.08 -8.31
N GLN A 166 13.92 0.61 -9.00
CA GLN A 166 13.77 0.92 -10.43
C GLN A 166 13.71 -0.35 -11.29
N SER A 167 14.58 -1.32 -11.01
CA SER A 167 14.63 -2.60 -11.73
C SER A 167 13.34 -3.41 -11.53
N GLU A 168 12.81 -3.45 -10.30
CA GLU A 168 11.55 -4.13 -9.98
C GLU A 168 10.35 -3.48 -10.70
N ILE A 169 10.28 -2.14 -10.72
CA ILE A 169 9.23 -1.42 -11.43
C ILE A 169 9.29 -1.69 -12.94
N ARG A 170 10.49 -1.66 -13.52
CA ARG A 170 10.69 -1.98 -14.94
C ARG A 170 10.28 -3.41 -15.24
N TYR A 171 10.67 -4.37 -14.39
CA TYR A 171 10.33 -5.78 -14.58
C TYR A 171 8.82 -6.03 -14.49
N GLN A 172 8.15 -5.46 -13.48
CA GLN A 172 6.74 -5.75 -13.19
C GLN A 172 5.76 -4.96 -14.08
N TYR A 173 6.15 -3.77 -14.54
CA TYR A 173 5.25 -2.84 -15.23
C TYR A 173 5.76 -2.37 -16.60
N ASP A 174 6.90 -2.88 -17.09
CA ASP A 174 7.58 -2.43 -18.31
C ASP A 174 7.74 -0.90 -18.37
N MET A 175 7.97 -0.30 -17.21
CA MET A 175 7.99 1.16 -17.03
C MET A 175 9.38 1.62 -16.59
N ILE A 176 9.97 2.52 -17.37
CA ILE A 176 11.24 3.15 -17.03
C ILE A 176 10.95 4.40 -16.20
N VAL A 177 11.41 4.39 -14.95
CA VAL A 177 11.28 5.52 -14.02
C VAL A 177 12.61 5.85 -13.37
N LYS A 178 12.75 7.10 -12.91
CA LYS A 178 13.78 7.50 -11.98
C LYS A 178 13.20 7.55 -10.57
N VAL A 179 13.55 6.58 -9.72
CA VAL A 179 13.10 6.55 -8.32
C VAL A 179 13.91 7.59 -7.54
N LYS A 180 13.20 8.52 -6.89
CA LYS A 180 13.81 9.59 -6.07
C LYS A 180 13.98 9.21 -4.61
N SER A 181 13.03 8.44 -4.09
CA SER A 181 13.06 7.92 -2.74
C SER A 181 12.30 6.59 -2.65
N CYS A 182 12.63 5.82 -1.61
CA CYS A 182 11.92 4.62 -1.21
C CYS A 182 11.59 4.77 0.28
N LEU A 183 10.31 4.65 0.63
CA LEU A 183 9.91 4.47 2.01
C LEU A 183 9.81 2.98 2.29
N LEU A 184 10.75 2.45 3.07
CA LEU A 184 10.71 1.08 3.56
C LEU A 184 9.94 1.04 4.87
N VAL A 185 8.94 0.17 4.97
CA VAL A 185 8.16 -0.06 6.19
C VAL A 185 8.00 -1.55 6.40
N THR A 186 8.36 -2.03 7.58
CA THR A 186 8.30 -3.44 7.94
C THR A 186 7.42 -3.61 9.17
N TRP A 187 6.44 -4.52 9.08
CA TRP A 187 5.67 -5.01 10.22
C TRP A 187 6.17 -6.42 10.56
N GLU A 188 6.94 -6.53 11.62
CA GLU A 188 7.61 -7.77 12.04
C GLU A 188 6.88 -8.38 13.24
N LYS A 189 6.63 -9.70 13.21
CA LYS A 189 6.09 -10.50 14.31
C LYS A 189 4.89 -9.84 15.03
N MET A 190 3.97 -9.27 14.25
CA MET A 190 2.85 -8.48 14.77
C MET A 190 1.93 -9.31 15.66
N GLN A 191 1.51 -8.71 16.78
CA GLN A 191 0.67 -9.36 17.78
C GLN A 191 -0.79 -8.84 17.72
N PRO A 192 -1.77 -9.64 17.29
CA PRO A 192 -3.17 -9.25 17.34
C PRO A 192 -3.65 -8.97 18.76
N LEU A 193 -4.49 -7.96 18.93
CA LEU A 193 -5.07 -7.60 20.22
C LEU A 193 -5.88 -8.78 20.77
N GLY A 194 -5.55 -9.24 21.98
CA GLY A 194 -6.22 -10.35 22.65
C GLY A 194 -5.77 -11.75 22.20
N ALA A 195 -4.80 -11.87 21.29
CA ALA A 195 -4.20 -13.14 20.92
C ALA A 195 -3.03 -13.49 21.85
N ALA A 196 -2.80 -14.79 22.05
CA ALA A 196 -1.61 -15.29 22.75
C ALA A 196 -0.32 -14.88 22.02
N PRO A 197 0.76 -14.51 22.73
CA PRO A 197 2.04 -14.15 22.12
C PRO A 197 2.49 -15.18 21.09
N LEU A 198 3.04 -14.71 19.96
CA LEU A 198 3.70 -15.61 19.01
C LEU A 198 4.82 -16.37 19.74
N PRO A 199 5.02 -17.68 19.45
CA PRO A 199 6.12 -18.43 20.02
C PRO A 199 7.46 -17.75 19.69
N ASP A 200 8.39 -17.76 20.64
CA ASP A 200 9.77 -17.38 20.33
C ASP A 200 10.32 -18.35 19.28
N ASP A 201 10.96 -17.83 18.23
CA ASP A 201 11.64 -18.68 17.26
C ASP A 201 12.75 -19.42 18.00
N VAL A 202 12.60 -20.74 18.15
CA VAL A 202 13.65 -21.59 18.71
C VAL A 202 14.77 -21.64 17.66
N SER A 203 15.81 -20.83 17.88
CA SER A 203 17.00 -20.72 17.02
C SER A 203 17.83 -22.00 17.04
#